data_AF-A0A062FUT4-F1
#
_entry.id   AF-A0A062FUT4-F1
#
_cell.length_a   1.000
_cell.length_b   1.000
_cell.length_c   1.000
_cell.angle_alpha   90.00
_cell.angle_beta   90.00
_cell.angle_gamma   90.00
#
_symmetry.space_group_name_H-M   'P 1'
#
loop_
_entity.id
_entity.type
_entity.pdbx_description
1 polymer ?
#
loop_
_entity_poly.entity_id
_entity_poly.type
_entity_poly.pdbx_seq_one_letter_code
_entity_poly.pdbx_strand_id
1 'polypeptide(L)'
;MSLAKKELVAKAVTSANAKGMHVAMLTLTIPHYLGDDLKDLLSKMKKAKNYLFTNRNSREWFADQFPVVGEITATEVKYSDRNGFHPHLHILLFLDREYQKEDIERIE
;
A
#
# COMPACT_ATOMS: atom_id res chain seq x y z
N MET A 1 13.47 -6.94 9.91
CA MET A 1 13.54 -7.31 8.48
C MET A 1 14.95 -7.81 8.19
N SER A 2 15.11 -9.01 7.62
CA SER A 2 16.43 -9.57 7.31
C SER A 2 17.13 -8.74 6.21
N LEU A 3 18.47 -8.78 6.19
CA LEU A 3 19.29 -8.11 5.18
C LEU A 3 18.90 -8.54 3.76
N ALA A 4 18.72 -9.85 3.55
CA ALA A 4 18.30 -10.42 2.26
C ALA A 4 16.95 -9.84 1.77
N LYS A 5 15.98 -9.62 2.67
CA LYS A 5 14.68 -9.04 2.29
C LYS A 5 14.83 -7.58 1.89
N LYS A 6 15.69 -6.81 2.58
CA LYS A 6 15.95 -5.40 2.24
C LYS A 6 16.59 -5.29 0.86
N GLU A 7 17.60 -6.12 0.59
CA GLU A 7 18.25 -6.18 -0.72
C GLU A 7 17.28 -6.60 -1.83
N LEU A 8 16.38 -7.57 -1.56
CA LEU A 8 15.38 -8.01 -2.53
C LEU A 8 14.42 -6.86 -2.90
N VAL A 9 13.92 -6.12 -1.91
CA VAL A 9 13.03 -4.97 -2.16
C VAL A 9 13.77 -3.88 -2.92
N ALA A 10 15.01 -3.55 -2.53
CA ALA A 10 15.82 -2.57 -3.24
C ALA A 10 16.05 -2.99 -4.71
N LYS A 11 16.41 -4.25 -4.95
CA LYS A 11 16.57 -4.80 -6.30
C LYS A 11 15.28 -4.73 -7.12
N ALA A 12 14.13 -5.02 -6.51
CA ALA A 12 12.83 -4.91 -7.19
C ALA A 12 12.54 -3.48 -7.63
N VAL A 13 12.76 -2.49 -6.76
CA VAL A 13 12.57 -1.06 -7.08
C VAL A 13 13.54 -0.62 -8.17
N THR A 14 14.84 -0.93 -8.05
CA THR A 14 15.83 -0.59 -9.07
C THR A 14 15.50 -1.24 -10.42
N SER A 15 15.07 -2.50 -10.42
CA SER A 15 14.71 -3.22 -11.65
C SER A 15 13.48 -2.63 -12.32
N ALA A 16 12.47 -2.23 -11.54
CA ALA A 16 11.28 -1.56 -12.05
C ALA A 16 11.62 -0.23 -12.72
N ASN A 17 12.37 0.63 -12.03
CA ASN A 17 12.80 1.92 -12.58
C ASN A 17 13.62 1.74 -13.87
N ALA A 18 14.53 0.75 -13.90
CA ALA A 18 15.31 0.45 -15.10
C ALA A 18 14.47 -0.03 -16.30
N LYS A 19 13.26 -0.53 -16.05
CA LYS A 19 12.28 -0.93 -17.09
C LYS A 19 11.33 0.21 -17.48
N GLY A 20 11.53 1.42 -16.96
CA GLY A 20 10.63 2.56 -17.17
C GLY A 20 9.32 2.48 -16.38
N MET A 21 9.22 1.54 -15.44
CA MET A 21 8.10 1.50 -14.49
C MET A 21 8.31 2.54 -13.40
N HIS A 22 7.22 2.93 -12.75
CA HIS A 22 7.26 3.83 -11.61
C HIS A 22 6.87 3.07 -10.32
N VAL A 23 7.45 3.46 -9.18
CA VAL A 23 7.12 2.86 -7.89
C VAL A 23 6.56 3.89 -6.94
N ALA A 24 5.28 3.78 -6.61
CA ALA A 24 4.58 4.64 -5.66
C ALA A 24 4.48 3.97 -4.27
N MET A 25 4.44 4.79 -3.21
CA MET A 25 4.24 4.33 -1.84
C MET A 25 2.81 4.64 -1.39
N LEU A 26 2.01 3.59 -1.16
CA LEU A 26 0.67 3.67 -0.59
C LEU A 26 0.71 3.24 0.88
N THR A 27 0.23 4.10 1.77
CA THR A 27 0.04 3.75 3.19
C THR A 27 -1.44 3.71 3.52
N LEU A 28 -1.94 2.54 3.93
CA LEU A 28 -3.31 2.36 4.39
C LEU A 28 -3.34 2.30 5.91
N THR A 29 -4.23 3.11 6.49
CA THR A 29 -4.54 3.16 7.91
C THR A 29 -5.94 2.59 8.15
N ILE A 30 -6.22 2.20 9.39
CA ILE A 30 -7.57 1.83 9.83
C ILE A 30 -7.93 2.64 11.09
N PRO A 31 -9.18 3.12 11.25
CA PRO A 31 -9.65 3.63 12.53
C PRO A 31 -9.47 2.55 13.62
N HIS A 32 -8.98 2.97 14.78
CA HIS A 32 -8.68 2.07 15.90
C HIS A 32 -8.88 2.79 17.24
N TYR A 33 -9.13 2.01 18.29
CA TYR A 33 -9.36 2.47 19.65
C TYR A 33 -8.63 1.58 20.67
N LEU A 34 -8.49 2.08 21.91
CA LEU A 34 -7.70 1.43 22.96
C LEU A 34 -8.09 -0.03 23.23
N GLY A 35 -9.37 -0.36 23.14
CA GLY A 35 -9.90 -1.71 23.41
C GLY A 35 -10.00 -2.63 22.19
N ASP A 36 -9.57 -2.17 21.01
CA ASP A 36 -9.70 -2.99 19.80
C ASP A 36 -8.71 -4.16 19.80
N ASP A 37 -9.20 -5.33 19.39
CA ASP A 37 -8.39 -6.51 19.19
C ASP A 37 -7.53 -6.40 17.91
N LEU A 38 -6.24 -6.73 18.02
CA LEU A 38 -5.30 -6.62 16.91
C LEU A 38 -5.67 -7.55 15.74
N LYS A 39 -6.12 -8.77 16.02
CA LYS A 39 -6.46 -9.75 14.98
C LYS A 39 -7.66 -9.26 14.18
N ASP A 40 -8.64 -8.67 14.83
CA ASP A 40 -9.80 -8.05 14.19
C ASP A 40 -9.40 -6.84 13.33
N LEU A 41 -8.53 -5.95 13.85
CA LEU A 41 -8.00 -4.83 13.07
C LEU A 41 -7.27 -5.30 11.81
N LEU A 42 -6.37 -6.29 11.93
CA LEU A 42 -5.63 -6.84 10.79
C LEU A 42 -6.56 -7.54 9.78
N SER A 43 -7.59 -8.24 10.26
CA SER A 43 -8.60 -8.88 9.42
C SER A 43 -9.39 -7.85 8.60
N LYS A 44 -9.87 -6.78 9.26
CA LYS A 44 -10.57 -5.66 8.59
C LYS A 44 -9.66 -4.96 7.58
N MET A 45 -8.40 -4.69 7.95
CA MET A 45 -7.44 -4.02 7.06
C MET A 45 -7.10 -4.88 5.83
N LYS A 46 -6.94 -6.20 6.00
CA LYS A 46 -6.78 -7.14 4.88
C LYS A 46 -8.01 -7.14 3.96
N LYS A 47 -9.22 -7.13 4.53
CA LYS A 47 -10.47 -7.10 3.76
C LYS A 47 -10.60 -5.78 2.97
N ALA A 48 -10.28 -4.65 3.60
CA ALA A 48 -10.29 -3.33 2.96
C ALA A 48 -9.29 -3.26 1.80
N LYS A 49 -8.04 -3.72 2.01
CA LYS A 49 -7.04 -3.82 0.94
C LYS A 49 -7.56 -4.69 -0.21
N ASN A 50 -8.16 -5.85 0.08
CA ASN A 50 -8.72 -6.71 -0.96
C ASN A 50 -9.77 -5.97 -1.80
N TYR A 51 -10.73 -5.30 -1.14
CA TYR A 51 -11.73 -4.51 -1.86
C TYR A 51 -11.13 -3.37 -2.69
N LEU A 52 -10.09 -2.70 -2.19
CA LEU A 52 -9.40 -1.64 -2.93
C LEU A 52 -8.90 -2.13 -4.29
N PHE A 53 -8.36 -3.34 -4.39
CA PHE A 53 -7.81 -3.85 -5.66
C PHE A 53 -8.76 -4.74 -6.47
N THR A 54 -9.83 -5.26 -5.87
CA THR A 54 -10.70 -6.26 -6.54
C THR A 54 -12.11 -5.78 -6.84
N ASN A 55 -12.61 -4.76 -6.14
CA ASN A 55 -13.92 -4.19 -6.45
C ASN A 55 -13.89 -3.60 -7.87
N ARG A 56 -15.01 -3.71 -8.59
CA ARG A 56 -15.09 -3.32 -10.00
C ARG A 56 -14.65 -1.86 -10.21
N ASN A 57 -15.26 -0.94 -9.47
CA ASN A 57 -15.01 0.49 -9.64
C ASN A 57 -13.54 0.84 -9.38
N SER A 58 -12.96 0.29 -8.31
CA SER A 58 -11.56 0.59 -7.98
C SER A 58 -10.59 -0.08 -8.93
N ARG A 59 -10.87 -1.32 -9.35
CA ARG A 59 -10.07 -2.03 -10.36
C ARG A 59 -10.09 -1.31 -11.72
N GLU A 60 -11.26 -0.88 -12.17
CA GLU A 60 -11.41 -0.10 -13.41
C GLU A 60 -10.69 1.24 -13.29
N TRP A 61 -10.81 1.93 -12.15
CA TRP A 61 -10.08 3.17 -11.90
C TRP A 61 -8.56 2.99 -11.91
N PHE A 62 -8.03 1.95 -11.24
CA PHE A 62 -6.59 1.65 -11.30
C PHE A 62 -6.18 1.31 -12.74
N ALA A 63 -6.93 0.48 -13.45
CA ALA A 63 -6.59 0.11 -14.82
C ALA A 63 -6.56 1.29 -15.80
N ASP A 64 -7.36 2.33 -15.55
CA ASP A 64 -7.44 3.51 -16.42
C ASP A 64 -6.46 4.62 -16.00
N GLN A 65 -6.35 4.89 -14.70
CA GLN A 65 -5.61 6.03 -14.17
C GLN A 65 -4.17 5.65 -13.77
N PHE A 66 -4.00 4.54 -13.07
CA PHE A 66 -2.72 4.10 -12.50
C PHE A 66 -2.56 2.58 -12.62
N PRO A 67 -2.28 2.04 -13.81
CA PRO A 67 -2.28 0.60 -14.01
C PRO A 67 -1.21 -0.09 -13.15
N VAL A 68 -1.68 -0.85 -12.16
CA VAL A 68 -0.83 -1.55 -11.20
C VAL A 68 -0.39 -2.89 -11.80
N VAL A 69 0.91 -3.08 -11.97
CA VAL A 69 1.49 -4.34 -12.47
C VAL A 69 1.89 -5.30 -11.35
N GLY A 70 2.03 -4.79 -10.13
CA GLY A 70 2.38 -5.59 -8.97
C GLY A 70 2.46 -4.76 -7.69
N GLU A 71 2.55 -5.46 -6.56
CA GLU A 71 2.66 -4.83 -5.25
C GLU A 71 3.58 -5.61 -4.30
N ILE A 72 4.27 -4.89 -3.41
CA ILE A 72 4.94 -5.45 -2.24
C ILE A 72 4.32 -4.84 -1.00
N THR A 73 3.77 -5.66 -0.11
CA THR A 73 3.13 -5.20 1.13
C THR A 73 3.97 -5.53 2.37
N ALA A 74 4.04 -4.56 3.28
CA ALA A 74 4.55 -4.72 4.63
C ALA A 74 3.51 -4.22 5.64
N THR A 75 3.29 -4.99 6.70
CA THR A 75 2.44 -4.59 7.83
C THR A 75 3.33 -4.06 8.95
N GLU A 76 3.07 -2.84 9.39
CA GLU A 76 3.64 -2.27 10.60
C GLU A 76 2.55 -2.30 11.69
N VAL A 77 2.90 -2.70 12.92
CA VAL A 77 1.99 -2.61 14.07
C VAL A 77 2.70 -1.85 15.17
N LYS A 78 2.11 -0.72 15.59
CA LYS A 78 2.52 0.01 16.78
C LYS A 78 1.50 -0.22 17.89
N TYR A 79 1.91 -0.01 19.14
CA TYR A 79 1.04 -0.05 20.31
C TYR A 79 1.36 1.14 21.22
N SER A 80 0.34 1.68 21.88
CA SER A 80 0.48 2.64 22.98
C SER A 80 -0.60 2.42 24.03
N ASP A 81 -0.29 2.68 25.30
CA ASP A 81 -1.24 2.54 26.40
C ASP A 81 -2.44 3.51 26.29
N ARG A 82 -2.29 4.59 25.52
CA ARG A 82 -3.35 5.60 25.31
C ARG A 82 -4.29 5.24 24.16
N ASN A 83 -3.77 4.72 23.05
CA ASN A 83 -4.53 4.56 21.81
C ASN A 83 -4.65 3.10 21.34
N GLY A 84 -4.10 2.14 22.08
CA GLY A 84 -4.10 0.73 21.72
C GLY A 84 -3.22 0.43 20.50
N PHE A 85 -3.63 -0.57 19.72
CA PHE A 85 -2.95 -0.98 18.49
C PHE A 85 -3.17 0.01 17.35
N HIS A 86 -2.11 0.34 16.63
CA HIS A 86 -2.11 1.24 15.47
C HIS A 86 -1.39 0.56 14.29
N PRO A 87 -2.12 -0.24 13.49
CA PRO A 87 -1.53 -0.96 12.38
C PRO A 87 -1.58 -0.14 11.07
N HIS A 88 -0.55 -0.31 10.25
CA HIS A 88 -0.44 0.25 8.89
C HIS A 88 -0.13 -0.84 7.88
N LEU A 89 -0.70 -0.72 6.67
CA LEU A 89 -0.16 -1.38 5.48
C LEU A 89 0.64 -0.40 4.66
N HIS A 90 1.93 -0.65 4.53
CA HIS A 90 2.80 0.00 3.58
C HIS A 90 2.88 -0.86 2.32
N ILE A 91 2.53 -0.28 1.18
CA ILE A 91 2.44 -0.96 -0.10
C ILE A 91 3.30 -0.20 -1.11
N LEU A 92 4.30 -0.87 -1.66
CA LEU A 92 4.95 -0.40 -2.89
C LEU A 92 4.09 -0.85 -4.05
N LEU A 93 3.57 0.11 -4.82
CA LEU A 93 2.82 -0.11 -6.05
C LEU A 93 3.76 0.06 -7.23
N PHE A 94 3.86 -0.98 -8.05
CA PHE A 94 4.59 -0.92 -9.31
C PHE A 94 3.59 -0.54 -10.39
N LEU A 95 3.84 0.58 -11.06
CA LEU A 95 2.97 1.22 -12.04
C LEU A 95 3.65 1.20 -13.41
N ASP A 96 2.87 1.02 -14.47
CA ASP A 96 3.36 1.05 -15.85
C ASP A 96 3.57 2.47 -16.40
N ARG A 97 3.12 3.49 -15.67
CA ARG A 97 3.33 4.92 -15.95
C ARG A 97 3.68 5.70 -14.69
N GLU A 98 4.33 6.83 -14.90
CA GLU A 98 4.57 7.84 -13.86
C GLU A 98 3.35 8.76 -13.73
N TYR A 99 3.11 9.24 -12.50
CA TYR A 99 2.10 10.27 -12.26
C TYR A 99 2.52 11.57 -12.94
N GLN A 100 1.57 12.25 -13.55
CA GLN A 100 1.79 13.55 -14.17
C GLN A 100 1.30 14.65 -13.22
N LYS A 101 1.64 15.91 -13.52
CA LYS A 101 1.25 17.04 -12.68
C LYS A 101 -0.27 17.15 -12.53
N GLU A 102 -1.00 16.86 -13.60
CA GLU A 102 -2.46 16.90 -13.67
C GLU A 102 -3.12 15.84 -12.78
N ASP A 103 -2.40 14.76 -12.44
CA ASP A 103 -2.90 13.72 -11.53
C ASP A 103 -2.88 14.19 -10.06
N ILE A 104 -2.01 15.14 -9.72
CA ILE A 104 -1.87 15.70 -8.37
C ILE A 104 -3.01 16.71 -8.09
N GLU A 105 -3.37 17.51 -9.08
CA GLU A 105 -4.39 18.57 -8.97
C GLU A 105 -5.81 18.01 -8.70
N ARG A 106 -6.05 16.71 -8.93
CA ARG A 106 -7.32 16.04 -8.64
C ARG A 106 -7.53 15.65 -7.17
N ILE A 107 -6.51 15.82 -6.33
CA ILE A 107 -6.50 15.36 -4.92
C ILE A 107 -6.82 16.50 -3.94
N GLU A 108 -6.77 17.76 -4.37
CA GLU A 108 -7.16 18.96 -3.61
C GLU A 108 -8.64 19.32 -3.81
#